data_AF-A0A9Q0S9N4-F1
#
_entry.id   AF-A0A9Q0S9N4-F1
#
_cell.length_a   1.000
_cell.length_b   1.000
_cell.length_c   1.000
_cell.angle_alpha   90.00
_cell.angle_beta   90.00
_cell.angle_gamma   90.00
#
_symmetry.space_group_name_H-M   'P 1'
#
loop_
_entity.id
_entity.type
_entity.pdbx_description
1 polymer ?
#
loop_
_entity_poly.entity_id
_entity_poly.type
_entity_poly.pdbx_seq_one_letter_code
_entity_poly.pdbx_strand_id
1 'polypeptide(L)'
;MEIKENVADGITTENSHLILLFYLAQLFLRELFKSYRLIQEVPMDMSGYYDNRAGPSNLGNVISQILLCKQITPDFNQEELCSITKDSEEINKILSEMQEYIPKQETFLEKTSALNGDENGPWPAKRQNMRLVILDTCANVGEWSAKYVMKRIRDFQPGPDRYFVLGLPTGSTPLGMYRNLIEHYKAGKVSFKYVKTFNMDEYVGLPRDHPESYHFFMWENFFKHIDILPENVHILDGNADDLSAECSLFEKKIKDVGGIELFIGGIGPDGHIAFNEPGSSLVSRTRVKTLAQDTLEANARFFGNDMSKVPKEALTVGVGTVMDSKEVMILITGAHKSFALYKAIEEGVNHMWTVSAFQQHPNTLMICDEDATLELKVKTVKYFKSLMGVHSRLIADIC
;
A
#
# COMPACT_ATOMS: atom_id res chain seq x y z
N MET A 1 5.61 43.76 -15.75
CA MET A 1 6.20 44.45 -16.93
C MET A 1 7.67 44.07 -17.12
N GLU A 2 8.42 43.77 -16.05
CA GLU A 2 9.83 43.32 -16.09
C GLU A 2 10.12 41.94 -16.72
N ILE A 3 9.12 41.09 -16.97
CA ILE A 3 9.36 39.78 -17.61
C ILE A 3 9.66 39.94 -19.11
N LYS A 4 9.18 41.02 -19.75
CA LYS A 4 9.39 41.22 -21.20
C LYS A 4 10.78 41.74 -21.56
N GLU A 5 11.48 42.40 -20.65
CA GLU A 5 12.80 42.99 -20.97
C GLU A 5 13.95 41.99 -20.86
N ASN A 6 13.83 40.94 -20.05
CA ASN A 6 14.90 39.96 -19.86
C ASN A 6 14.96 38.85 -20.93
N VAL A 7 14.08 38.87 -21.95
CA VAL A 7 14.05 37.87 -23.04
C VAL A 7 14.94 38.28 -24.22
N ALA A 8 15.43 39.52 -24.26
CA ALA A 8 16.34 39.98 -25.31
C ALA A 8 17.77 39.41 -25.16
N ASP A 9 18.15 38.95 -23.97
CA ASP A 9 19.48 38.40 -23.69
C ASP A 9 19.42 36.96 -23.17
N GLY A 10 19.08 36.01 -24.05
CA GLY A 10 19.56 34.61 -23.96
C GLY A 10 19.52 33.87 -22.61
N ILE A 11 18.54 34.12 -21.74
CA ILE A 11 18.41 33.35 -20.49
C ILE A 11 17.72 32.01 -20.78
N THR A 12 18.50 30.96 -20.56
CA THR A 12 18.25 29.53 -20.78
C THR A 12 16.92 29.02 -20.21
N THR A 13 16.22 28.23 -21.03
CA THR A 13 15.01 27.42 -20.78
C THR A 13 15.18 26.28 -19.75
N GLU A 14 16.09 26.43 -18.77
CA GLU A 14 16.41 25.41 -17.76
C GLU A 14 16.39 25.96 -16.32
N ASN A 15 15.62 27.01 -16.05
CA ASN A 15 15.49 27.49 -14.68
C ASN A 15 14.57 26.56 -13.87
N SER A 16 15.16 25.63 -13.12
CA SER A 16 14.47 24.68 -12.24
C SER A 16 13.51 25.35 -11.25
N HIS A 17 13.78 26.60 -10.86
CA HIS A 17 12.90 27.36 -9.97
C HIS A 17 11.61 27.80 -10.67
N LEU A 18 11.63 28.08 -11.97
CA LEU A 18 10.43 28.44 -12.74
C LEU A 18 9.50 27.23 -12.90
N ILE A 19 10.09 26.04 -13.11
CA ILE A 19 9.35 24.77 -13.18
C ILE A 19 8.71 24.43 -11.83
N LEU A 20 9.48 24.56 -10.73
CA LEU A 20 8.95 24.35 -9.38
C LEU A 20 7.84 25.35 -9.04
N LEU A 21 8.01 26.63 -9.39
CA LEU A 21 7.00 27.66 -9.19
C LEU A 21 5.71 27.35 -9.95
N PHE A 22 5.81 26.86 -11.19
CA PHE A 22 4.65 26.45 -11.99
C PHE A 22 3.86 25.31 -11.34
N TYR A 23 4.55 24.24 -10.91
CA TYR A 23 3.88 23.13 -10.23
C TYR A 23 3.30 23.52 -8.87
N LEU A 24 4.00 24.38 -8.13
CA LEU A 24 3.52 24.88 -6.83
C LEU A 24 2.28 25.76 -7.01
N ALA A 25 2.24 26.61 -8.04
CA ALA A 25 1.07 27.41 -8.38
C ALA A 25 -0.13 26.54 -8.84
N GLN A 26 0.11 25.44 -9.57
CA GLN A 26 -0.94 24.47 -9.90
C GLN A 26 -1.51 23.76 -8.66
N LEU A 27 -0.66 23.39 -7.72
CA LEU A 27 -1.09 22.79 -6.45
C LEU A 27 -1.89 23.79 -5.62
N PHE A 28 -1.42 25.04 -5.52
CA PHE A 28 -2.10 26.09 -4.78
C PHE A 28 -3.49 26.39 -5.36
N LEU A 29 -3.61 26.48 -6.69
CA LEU A 29 -4.89 26.62 -7.38
C LEU A 29 -5.84 25.46 -7.06
N ARG A 30 -5.33 24.23 -7.01
CA ARG A 30 -6.13 23.05 -6.65
C ARG A 30 -6.64 23.14 -5.21
N GLU A 31 -5.82 23.61 -4.27
CA GLU A 31 -6.26 23.81 -2.88
C GLU A 31 -7.28 24.94 -2.76
N LEU A 32 -7.13 26.05 -3.50
CA LEU A 32 -8.15 27.11 -3.57
C LEU A 32 -9.52 26.58 -4.04
N PHE A 33 -9.55 25.71 -5.05
CA PHE A 33 -10.79 25.07 -5.48
C PHE A 33 -11.41 24.15 -4.43
N LYS A 34 -10.59 23.50 -3.58
CA LYS A 34 -11.12 22.71 -2.45
C LYS A 34 -11.69 23.62 -1.38
N SER A 35 -11.00 24.70 -1.04
CA SER A 35 -11.48 25.71 -0.09
C SER A 35 -12.79 26.33 -0.55
N TYR A 36 -12.91 26.65 -1.84
CA TYR A 36 -14.17 27.12 -2.44
C TYR A 36 -15.33 26.15 -2.19
N ARG A 37 -15.14 24.86 -2.48
CA ARG A 37 -16.17 23.84 -2.24
C ARG A 37 -16.47 23.63 -0.77
N LEU A 38 -15.44 23.70 0.09
CA LEU A 38 -15.61 23.54 1.52
C LEU A 38 -16.49 24.65 2.11
N ILE A 39 -16.31 25.90 1.67
CA ILE A 39 -17.13 27.04 2.10
C ILE A 39 -18.60 26.89 1.66
N GLN A 40 -18.85 26.23 0.52
CA GLN A 40 -20.21 25.94 0.04
C GLN A 40 -20.92 24.85 0.86
N GLU A 41 -20.18 23.82 1.28
CA GLU A 41 -20.73 22.66 2.01
C GLU A 41 -20.81 22.90 3.53
N VAL A 42 -19.85 23.65 4.07
CA VAL A 42 -19.75 23.99 5.50
C VAL A 42 -19.51 25.50 5.62
N PRO A 43 -20.58 26.31 5.75
CA PRO A 43 -20.45 27.75 5.93
C PRO A 43 -19.65 28.03 7.20
N MET A 44 -18.55 28.78 7.10
CA MET A 44 -17.76 29.14 8.27
C MET A 44 -18.42 30.31 9.00
N ASP A 45 -18.60 30.18 10.31
CA ASP A 45 -19.02 31.29 11.15
C ASP A 45 -17.85 32.25 11.39
N MET A 46 -17.77 33.28 10.54
CA MET A 46 -16.71 34.29 10.56
C MET A 46 -17.07 35.54 11.38
N SER A 47 -18.20 35.52 12.10
CA SER A 47 -18.71 36.66 12.89
C SER A 47 -17.64 37.24 13.83
N GLY A 48 -16.96 36.39 14.60
CA GLY A 48 -15.92 36.81 15.55
C GLY A 48 -14.60 37.34 14.92
N TYR A 49 -14.30 36.97 13.67
CA TYR A 49 -13.10 37.46 12.97
C TYR A 49 -13.30 38.88 12.42
N TYR A 50 -14.52 39.18 11.95
CA TYR A 50 -14.87 40.48 11.36
C TYR A 50 -15.40 41.50 12.37
N ASP A 51 -15.97 41.08 13.51
CA ASP A 51 -16.34 41.99 14.61
C ASP A 51 -15.13 42.76 15.18
N ASN A 52 -13.92 42.22 15.02
CA ASN A 52 -12.66 42.83 15.47
C ASN A 52 -11.91 43.62 14.39
N ARG A 53 -12.44 43.68 13.14
CA ARG A 53 -11.89 44.54 12.09
C ARG A 53 -12.79 45.75 11.91
N ALA A 54 -12.23 46.96 12.08
CA ALA A 54 -12.90 48.16 11.60
C ALA A 54 -13.08 48.03 10.07
N GLY A 55 -14.32 47.87 9.61
CA GLY A 55 -14.64 47.79 8.19
C GLY A 55 -14.16 49.03 7.42
N PRO A 56 -14.04 48.94 6.08
CA PRO A 56 -13.55 50.05 5.29
C PRO A 56 -14.49 51.25 5.44
N SER A 57 -13.97 52.36 5.97
CA SER A 57 -14.63 53.65 6.06
C SER A 57 -14.74 54.28 4.67
N ASN A 58 -15.60 53.72 3.82
CA ASN A 58 -15.86 54.21 2.47
C ASN A 58 -17.22 54.92 2.41
N LEU A 59 -17.24 56.10 1.77
CA LEU A 59 -18.39 56.99 1.62
C LEU A 59 -19.68 56.28 1.15
N GLY A 60 -19.55 55.19 0.38
CA GLY A 60 -20.67 54.39 -0.13
C GLY A 60 -21.51 53.71 0.96
N ASN A 61 -20.90 53.28 2.07
CA ASN A 61 -21.65 52.65 3.17
C ASN A 61 -22.53 53.65 3.92
N VAL A 62 -22.04 54.89 4.07
CA VAL A 62 -22.80 55.99 4.69
C VAL A 62 -23.98 56.39 3.81
N ILE A 63 -23.77 56.49 2.48
CA ILE A 63 -24.83 56.81 1.52
C ILE A 63 -25.92 55.72 1.51
N SER A 64 -25.53 54.45 1.54
CA SER A 64 -26.46 53.31 1.53
C SER A 64 -27.30 53.23 2.82
N GLN A 65 -26.70 53.51 3.98
CA GLN A 65 -27.42 53.55 5.26
C GLN A 65 -28.41 54.72 5.36
N ILE A 66 -28.07 55.88 4.78
CA ILE A 66 -28.94 57.07 4.77
C ILE A 66 -30.11 56.90 3.79
N LEU A 67 -29.89 56.29 2.61
CA LEU A 67 -30.92 56.17 1.56
C LEU A 67 -31.85 54.96 1.73
N LEU A 68 -31.37 53.85 2.28
CA LEU A 68 -32.11 52.58 2.28
C LEU A 68 -32.66 52.16 3.66
N CYS A 69 -32.40 52.94 4.73
CA CYS A 69 -32.83 52.65 6.10
C CYS A 69 -32.63 51.17 6.52
N LYS A 70 -31.54 50.54 6.09
CA LYS A 70 -31.15 49.18 6.47
C LYS A 70 -29.65 49.11 6.71
N GLN A 71 -29.25 48.44 7.79
CA GLN A 71 -27.88 47.92 7.92
C GLN A 71 -27.70 46.82 6.88
N ILE A 72 -26.75 46.98 5.98
CA ILE A 72 -26.30 45.92 5.09
C ILE A 72 -25.36 45.04 5.92
N THR A 73 -25.82 43.86 6.32
CA THR A 73 -24.95 42.80 6.84
C THR A 73 -24.27 42.12 5.65
N PRO A 74 -22.93 42.18 5.53
CA PRO A 74 -22.23 41.47 4.46
C PRO A 74 -22.47 39.96 4.59
N ASP A 75 -22.73 39.29 3.46
CA ASP A 75 -22.69 37.83 3.42
C ASP A 75 -21.23 37.42 3.26
N PHE A 76 -20.57 37.17 4.40
CA PHE A 76 -19.14 36.88 4.47
C PHE A 76 -18.75 35.60 3.70
N ASN A 77 -19.67 34.64 3.58
CA ASN A 77 -19.44 33.45 2.78
C ASN A 77 -19.39 33.78 1.29
N GLN A 78 -20.28 34.67 0.82
CA GLN A 78 -20.26 35.14 -0.57
C GLN A 78 -19.01 35.99 -0.87
N GLU A 79 -18.54 36.79 0.09
CA GLU A 79 -17.32 37.59 -0.08
C GLU A 79 -16.07 36.71 -0.22
N GLU A 80 -15.91 35.69 0.61
CA GLU A 80 -14.80 34.73 0.52
C GLU A 80 -14.86 33.91 -0.78
N LEU A 81 -16.04 33.44 -1.18
CA LEU A 81 -16.22 32.75 -2.47
C LEU A 81 -15.82 33.66 -3.64
N CYS A 82 -16.15 34.94 -3.58
CA CYS A 82 -15.77 35.93 -4.59
C CYS A 82 -14.25 36.17 -4.60
N SER A 83 -13.62 36.29 -3.42
CA SER A 83 -12.17 36.45 -3.29
C SER A 83 -11.43 35.25 -3.86
N ILE A 84 -11.81 34.03 -3.47
CA ILE A 84 -11.20 32.79 -3.98
C ILE A 84 -11.37 32.67 -5.49
N THR A 85 -12.53 33.05 -6.03
CA THR A 85 -12.78 33.04 -7.48
C THR A 85 -11.82 33.98 -8.20
N LYS A 86 -11.70 35.21 -7.73
CA LYS A 86 -10.81 36.21 -8.30
C LYS A 86 -9.34 35.79 -8.25
N ASP A 87 -8.88 35.32 -7.08
CA ASP A 87 -7.50 34.85 -6.91
C ASP A 87 -7.20 33.64 -7.80
N SER A 88 -8.17 32.72 -7.94
CA SER A 88 -8.06 31.57 -8.84
C SER A 88 -7.97 31.98 -10.30
N GLU A 89 -8.70 33.01 -10.73
CA GLU A 89 -8.62 33.55 -12.09
C GLU A 89 -7.26 34.23 -12.36
N GLU A 90 -6.75 35.01 -11.41
CA GLU A 90 -5.44 35.66 -11.50
C GLU A 90 -4.31 34.62 -11.59
N ILE A 91 -4.35 33.59 -10.74
CA ILE A 91 -3.37 32.50 -10.76
C ILE A 91 -3.47 31.70 -12.07
N ASN A 92 -4.68 31.40 -12.55
CA ASN A 92 -4.87 30.70 -13.83
C ASN A 92 -4.30 31.49 -15.00
N LYS A 93 -4.43 32.83 -14.98
CA LYS A 93 -3.87 33.69 -16.01
C LYS A 93 -2.34 33.62 -16.01
N ILE A 94 -1.72 33.70 -14.83
CA ILE A 94 -0.26 33.56 -14.67
C ILE A 94 0.20 32.17 -15.15
N LEU A 95 -0.50 31.09 -14.77
CA LEU A 95 -0.19 29.74 -15.22
C LEU A 95 -0.28 29.60 -16.75
N SER A 96 -1.29 30.22 -17.37
CA SER A 96 -1.46 30.21 -18.82
C SER A 96 -0.32 30.95 -19.54
N GLU A 97 0.12 32.09 -18.99
CA GLU A 97 1.28 32.84 -19.49
C GLU A 97 2.58 32.03 -19.31
N MET A 98 2.77 31.35 -18.18
CA MET A 98 3.95 30.51 -17.92
C MET A 98 3.99 29.25 -18.82
N GLN A 99 2.83 28.69 -19.16
CA GLN A 99 2.71 27.47 -19.97
C GLN A 99 3.29 27.61 -21.39
N GLU A 100 3.38 28.84 -21.92
CA GLU A 100 4.00 29.13 -23.22
C GLU A 100 5.53 28.97 -23.18
N TYR A 101 6.14 29.12 -22.01
CA TYR A 101 7.60 29.07 -21.80
C TYR A 101 8.10 27.77 -21.17
N ILE A 102 7.18 26.87 -20.78
CA ILE A 102 7.51 25.55 -20.25
C ILE A 102 7.63 24.57 -21.42
N PRO A 103 8.65 23.69 -21.46
CA PRO A 103 8.76 22.68 -22.49
C PRO A 103 7.46 21.89 -22.58
N LYS A 104 6.77 21.98 -23.73
CA LYS A 104 5.63 21.11 -24.01
C LYS A 104 6.19 19.69 -24.03
N GLN A 105 5.86 18.89 -23.01
CA GLN A 105 6.04 17.44 -23.12
C GLN A 105 5.28 17.00 -24.36
N GLU A 106 6.00 16.70 -25.44
CA GLU A 106 5.45 15.92 -26.53
C GLU A 106 4.83 14.67 -25.93
N THR A 107 3.52 14.57 -26.12
CA THR A 107 2.70 13.37 -26.07
C THR A 107 3.42 12.14 -25.54
N PHE A 108 3.26 11.88 -24.24
CA PHE A 108 3.52 10.59 -23.56
C PHE A 108 2.52 9.49 -24.02
N LEU A 109 2.15 9.55 -25.30
CA LEU A 109 1.29 8.67 -26.07
C LEU A 109 1.99 8.24 -27.37
N GLU A 110 3.31 8.40 -27.47
CA GLU A 110 4.07 7.65 -28.47
C GLU A 110 4.14 6.18 -28.07
N LYS A 111 3.25 5.42 -28.71
CA LYS A 111 3.41 4.05 -29.15
C LYS A 111 4.30 3.20 -28.24
N THR A 112 3.59 2.40 -27.46
CA THR A 112 3.95 1.07 -26.96
C THR A 112 4.75 0.23 -27.96
N SER A 113 6.03 0.55 -28.13
CA SER A 113 7.07 -0.34 -28.65
C SER A 113 7.51 -1.31 -27.55
N ALA A 114 7.36 -0.92 -26.27
CA ALA A 114 7.56 -1.80 -25.11
C ALA A 114 6.48 -2.90 -24.96
N LEU A 115 5.39 -2.87 -25.72
CA LEU A 115 4.38 -3.96 -25.74
C LEU A 115 4.62 -5.00 -26.83
N ASN A 116 5.41 -4.67 -27.85
CA ASN A 116 5.89 -5.62 -28.84
C ASN A 116 7.31 -6.02 -28.43
N GLY A 117 7.40 -7.12 -27.67
CA GLY A 117 8.67 -7.67 -27.25
C GLY A 117 9.54 -8.00 -28.45
N ASP A 118 10.67 -7.30 -28.57
CA ASP A 118 11.84 -7.87 -29.23
C ASP A 118 12.36 -8.99 -28.33
N GLU A 119 12.41 -10.21 -28.84
CA GLU A 119 12.89 -11.41 -28.12
C GLU A 119 14.39 -11.37 -27.80
N ASN A 120 15.11 -10.29 -28.13
CA ASN A 120 16.59 -10.20 -28.03
C ASN A 120 17.12 -8.97 -27.27
N GLY A 121 16.30 -8.30 -26.45
CA GLY A 121 16.78 -7.25 -25.53
C GLY A 121 17.45 -7.81 -24.26
N PRO A 122 18.44 -7.10 -23.66
CA PRO A 122 19.21 -7.60 -22.50
C PRO A 122 18.42 -7.67 -21.17
N TRP A 123 17.13 -7.32 -21.19
CA TRP A 123 16.27 -7.27 -20.01
C TRP A 123 15.24 -8.41 -20.10
N PRO A 124 15.31 -9.45 -19.24
CA PRO A 124 14.41 -10.59 -19.35
C PRO A 124 13.03 -10.29 -18.76
N ALA A 125 12.01 -10.86 -19.42
CA ALA A 125 10.60 -10.99 -19.04
C ALA A 125 9.75 -9.70 -18.93
N LYS A 126 8.57 -9.72 -19.57
CA LYS A 126 7.49 -8.72 -19.44
C LYS A 126 7.24 -8.43 -17.95
N ARG A 127 7.69 -7.27 -17.45
CA ARG A 127 7.29 -6.78 -16.12
C ARG A 127 5.77 -6.72 -16.07
N GLN A 128 5.15 -7.51 -15.21
CA GLN A 128 3.74 -7.31 -14.93
C GLN A 128 3.64 -6.14 -13.94
N ASN A 129 2.84 -5.14 -14.28
CA ASN A 129 2.53 -4.06 -13.34
C ASN A 129 1.91 -4.64 -12.06
N MET A 130 2.13 -3.98 -10.93
CA MET A 130 1.45 -4.31 -9.67
C MET A 130 -0.06 -4.42 -9.90
N ARG A 131 -0.66 -5.50 -9.38
CA ARG A 131 -2.10 -5.75 -9.46
C ARG A 131 -2.73 -5.44 -8.10
N LEU A 132 -3.81 -4.68 -8.09
CA LEU A 132 -4.64 -4.45 -6.90
C LEU A 132 -6.05 -4.99 -7.16
N VAL A 133 -6.50 -5.92 -6.31
CA VAL A 133 -7.84 -6.50 -6.31
C VAL A 133 -8.61 -5.93 -5.14
N ILE A 134 -9.71 -5.25 -5.41
CA ILE A 134 -10.56 -4.61 -4.40
C ILE A 134 -11.86 -5.38 -4.34
N LEU A 135 -12.19 -5.88 -3.15
CA LEU A 135 -13.35 -6.72 -2.88
C LEU A 135 -14.22 -6.09 -1.80
N ASP A 136 -15.49 -6.48 -1.73
CA ASP A 136 -16.43 -5.81 -0.83
C ASP A 136 -16.11 -6.04 0.65
N THR A 137 -15.68 -7.25 1.02
CA THR A 137 -15.50 -7.64 2.43
C THR A 137 -14.24 -8.46 2.67
N CYS A 138 -13.79 -8.50 3.93
CA CYS A 138 -12.69 -9.37 4.36
C CYS A 138 -12.97 -10.87 4.09
N ALA A 139 -14.24 -11.29 4.11
CA ALA A 139 -14.63 -12.65 3.75
C ALA A 139 -14.38 -12.93 2.25
N ASN A 140 -14.71 -11.97 1.38
CA ASN A 140 -14.40 -12.08 -0.05
C ASN A 140 -12.90 -12.11 -0.30
N VAL A 141 -12.09 -11.33 0.45
CA VAL A 141 -10.62 -11.41 0.38
C VAL A 141 -10.13 -12.82 0.72
N GLY A 142 -10.65 -13.42 1.78
CA GLY A 142 -10.32 -14.81 2.15
C GLY A 142 -10.69 -15.84 1.08
N GLU A 143 -11.87 -15.72 0.49
CA GLU A 143 -12.33 -16.63 -0.58
C GLU A 143 -11.51 -16.46 -1.87
N TRP A 144 -11.31 -15.22 -2.31
CA TRP A 144 -10.59 -14.91 -3.55
C TRP A 144 -9.14 -15.35 -3.46
N SER A 145 -8.46 -15.03 -2.35
CA SER A 145 -7.06 -15.44 -2.13
C SER A 145 -6.89 -16.95 -2.07
N ALA A 146 -7.81 -17.68 -1.42
CA ALA A 146 -7.78 -19.14 -1.39
C ALA A 146 -7.96 -19.76 -2.79
N LYS A 147 -8.89 -19.22 -3.59
CA LYS A 147 -9.08 -19.61 -5.00
C LYS A 147 -7.81 -19.37 -5.82
N TYR A 148 -7.15 -18.23 -5.62
CA TYR A 148 -5.90 -17.92 -6.30
C TYR A 148 -4.79 -18.91 -5.96
N VAL A 149 -4.56 -19.16 -4.67
CA VAL A 149 -3.55 -20.12 -4.21
C VAL A 149 -3.83 -21.52 -4.74
N MET A 150 -5.08 -21.99 -4.67
CA MET A 150 -5.47 -23.28 -5.24
C MET A 150 -5.18 -23.35 -6.75
N LYS A 151 -5.53 -22.32 -7.50
CA LYS A 151 -5.25 -22.28 -8.94
C LYS A 151 -3.75 -22.28 -9.24
N ARG A 152 -2.96 -21.49 -8.50
CA ARG A 152 -1.49 -21.49 -8.67
C ARG A 152 -0.88 -22.86 -8.41
N ILE A 153 -1.33 -23.57 -7.36
CA ILE A 153 -0.91 -24.94 -7.07
C ILE A 153 -1.33 -25.89 -8.22
N ARG A 154 -2.59 -25.83 -8.67
CA ARG A 154 -3.10 -26.69 -9.75
C ARG A 154 -2.39 -26.46 -11.08
N ASP A 155 -2.21 -25.21 -11.48
CA ASP A 155 -1.56 -24.84 -12.73
C ASP A 155 -0.06 -25.20 -12.72
N PHE A 156 0.58 -25.17 -11.55
CA PHE A 156 1.97 -25.59 -11.39
C PHE A 156 2.14 -27.11 -11.53
N GLN A 157 1.12 -27.90 -11.16
CA GLN A 157 1.12 -29.36 -11.17
C GLN A 157 2.30 -29.96 -10.36
N PRO A 158 2.34 -29.75 -9.03
CA PRO A 158 3.46 -30.23 -8.23
C PRO A 158 3.48 -31.76 -8.13
N GLY A 159 4.69 -32.31 -8.02
CA GLY A 159 4.97 -33.75 -7.97
C GLY A 159 6.18 -34.07 -7.10
N PRO A 160 6.58 -35.35 -7.01
CA PRO A 160 7.67 -35.79 -6.12
C PRO A 160 9.02 -35.13 -6.40
N ASP A 161 9.29 -34.74 -7.65
CA ASP A 161 10.53 -34.08 -8.06
C ASP A 161 10.37 -32.57 -8.29
N ARG A 162 9.17 -32.02 -8.05
CA ARG A 162 8.83 -30.63 -8.35
C ARG A 162 7.80 -30.11 -7.36
N TYR A 163 8.27 -29.62 -6.23
CA TYR A 163 7.42 -29.06 -5.18
C TYR A 163 6.95 -27.65 -5.52
N PHE A 164 5.71 -27.32 -5.13
CA PHE A 164 5.26 -25.93 -5.08
C PHE A 164 5.70 -25.32 -3.74
N VAL A 165 6.53 -24.28 -3.78
CA VAL A 165 7.08 -23.66 -2.57
C VAL A 165 6.29 -22.41 -2.20
N LEU A 166 5.71 -22.41 -1.00
CA LEU A 166 4.77 -21.39 -0.53
C LEU A 166 5.32 -20.64 0.71
N GLY A 167 5.43 -19.32 0.63
CA GLY A 167 5.66 -18.45 1.78
C GLY A 167 4.34 -18.14 2.50
N LEU A 168 4.28 -18.28 3.83
CA LEU A 168 3.02 -18.17 4.58
C LEU A 168 3.09 -17.18 5.75
N PRO A 169 2.02 -16.37 5.97
CA PRO A 169 1.93 -15.48 7.10
C PRO A 169 1.10 -16.04 8.25
N THR A 170 1.23 -15.43 9.43
CA THR A 170 0.32 -15.64 10.57
C THR A 170 -0.60 -14.42 10.76
N GLY A 171 -1.32 -14.37 11.88
CA GLY A 171 -2.21 -13.26 12.23
C GLY A 171 -3.65 -13.44 11.75
N SER A 172 -4.50 -12.47 12.05
CA SER A 172 -5.95 -12.59 11.83
C SER A 172 -6.37 -12.52 10.36
N THR A 173 -5.69 -11.71 9.55
CA THR A 173 -5.98 -11.50 8.12
C THR A 173 -5.97 -12.80 7.29
N PRO A 174 -4.94 -13.67 7.35
CA PRO A 174 -4.92 -14.89 6.52
C PRO A 174 -5.86 -16.00 7.00
N LEU A 175 -6.48 -15.91 8.19
CA LEU A 175 -7.36 -16.97 8.70
C LEU A 175 -8.54 -17.27 7.75
N GLY A 176 -9.09 -16.23 7.10
CA GLY A 176 -10.14 -16.41 6.09
C GLY A 176 -9.67 -17.24 4.89
N MET A 177 -8.45 -17.02 4.43
CA MET A 177 -7.82 -17.78 3.35
C MET A 177 -7.58 -19.23 3.78
N TYR A 178 -7.00 -19.45 4.97
CA TYR A 178 -6.74 -20.81 5.47
C TYR A 178 -8.02 -21.65 5.59
N ARG A 179 -9.10 -21.08 6.13
CA ARG A 179 -10.40 -21.77 6.20
C ARG A 179 -10.89 -22.20 4.81
N ASN A 180 -10.86 -21.30 3.83
CA ASN A 180 -11.30 -21.64 2.47
C ASN A 180 -10.39 -22.67 1.79
N LEU A 181 -9.07 -22.62 2.00
CA LEU A 181 -8.13 -23.64 1.50
C LEU A 181 -8.39 -25.02 2.10
N ILE A 182 -8.70 -25.09 3.40
CA ILE A 182 -9.09 -26.33 4.08
C ILE A 182 -10.36 -26.91 3.46
N GLU A 183 -11.38 -26.07 3.20
CA GLU A 183 -12.61 -26.53 2.57
C GLU A 183 -12.39 -26.99 1.12
N HIS A 184 -11.50 -26.33 0.36
CA HIS A 184 -11.09 -26.79 -0.97
C HIS A 184 -10.34 -28.12 -0.93
N TYR A 185 -9.49 -28.35 0.07
CA TYR A 185 -8.82 -29.64 0.28
C TYR A 185 -9.83 -30.74 0.63
N LYS A 186 -10.72 -30.51 1.59
CA LYS A 186 -11.78 -31.48 1.98
C LYS A 186 -12.71 -31.82 0.81
N ALA A 187 -12.95 -30.86 -0.08
CA ALA A 187 -13.72 -31.08 -1.31
C ALA A 187 -12.92 -31.77 -2.44
N GLY A 188 -11.67 -32.16 -2.21
CA GLY A 188 -10.81 -32.82 -3.20
C GLY A 188 -10.34 -31.91 -4.33
N LYS A 189 -10.43 -30.59 -4.18
CA LYS A 189 -10.08 -29.62 -5.25
C LYS A 189 -8.59 -29.25 -5.29
N VAL A 190 -7.87 -29.46 -4.18
CA VAL A 190 -6.44 -29.17 -4.05
C VAL A 190 -5.79 -30.17 -3.10
N SER A 191 -4.51 -30.47 -3.31
CA SER A 191 -3.68 -31.29 -2.42
C SER A 191 -2.39 -30.52 -2.11
N PHE A 192 -1.92 -30.66 -0.87
CA PHE A 192 -0.70 -30.08 -0.33
C PHE A 192 0.43 -31.11 -0.16
N LYS A 193 0.23 -32.34 -0.62
CA LYS A 193 1.22 -33.43 -0.53
C LYS A 193 2.59 -33.06 -1.11
N TYR A 194 2.61 -32.32 -2.23
CA TYR A 194 3.83 -31.84 -2.90
C TYR A 194 4.00 -30.33 -2.76
N VAL A 195 3.55 -29.76 -1.64
CA VAL A 195 3.77 -28.35 -1.27
C VAL A 195 4.81 -28.30 -0.15
N LYS A 196 5.76 -27.37 -0.23
CA LYS A 196 6.66 -27.00 0.86
C LYS A 196 6.30 -25.61 1.37
N THR A 197 6.25 -25.41 2.67
CA THR A 197 5.88 -24.13 3.27
C THR A 197 7.03 -23.51 4.04
N PHE A 198 7.17 -22.20 3.95
CA PHE A 198 8.12 -21.39 4.71
C PHE A 198 7.36 -20.25 5.37
N ASN A 199 7.27 -20.26 6.70
CA ASN A 199 6.65 -19.17 7.45
C ASN A 199 7.57 -17.96 7.57
N MET A 200 6.96 -16.78 7.68
CA MET A 200 7.68 -15.50 7.74
C MET A 200 8.55 -15.35 9.00
N ASP A 201 8.06 -15.81 10.15
CA ASP A 201 8.61 -15.43 11.44
C ASP A 201 8.25 -16.42 12.56
N GLU A 202 8.94 -16.28 13.68
CA GLU A 202 8.63 -16.92 14.97
C GLU A 202 9.23 -16.09 16.13
N TYR A 203 8.56 -16.08 17.29
CA TYR A 203 9.08 -15.42 18.49
C TYR A 203 10.32 -16.13 19.06
N VAL A 204 11.29 -15.36 19.52
CA VAL A 204 12.47 -15.88 20.21
C VAL A 204 12.13 -16.22 21.67
N GLY A 205 12.55 -17.40 22.12
CA GLY A 205 12.42 -17.84 23.51
C GLY A 205 11.01 -18.23 23.95
N LEU A 206 10.05 -18.30 23.02
CA LEU A 206 8.70 -18.78 23.30
C LEU A 206 8.62 -20.29 23.02
N PRO A 207 8.13 -21.13 23.96
CA PRO A 207 8.02 -22.57 23.72
C PRO A 207 7.22 -22.87 22.45
N ARG A 208 7.67 -23.86 21.69
CA ARG A 208 7.06 -24.24 20.41
C ARG A 208 5.59 -24.69 20.52
N ASP A 209 5.21 -25.24 21.67
CA ASP A 209 3.86 -25.68 22.00
C ASP A 209 3.03 -24.59 22.72
N HIS A 210 3.62 -23.41 22.97
CA HIS A 210 2.90 -22.29 23.55
C HIS A 210 1.76 -21.86 22.59
N PRO A 211 0.53 -21.61 23.10
CA PRO A 211 -0.63 -21.27 22.27
C PRO A 211 -0.43 -20.06 21.33
N GLU A 212 0.40 -19.11 21.77
CA GLU A 212 0.72 -17.90 21.00
C GLU A 212 1.99 -18.01 20.14
N SER A 213 2.64 -19.18 20.09
CA SER A 213 3.73 -19.41 19.13
C SER A 213 3.19 -19.53 17.71
N TYR A 214 3.99 -19.14 16.73
CA TYR A 214 3.58 -19.24 15.33
C TYR A 214 3.60 -20.68 14.82
N HIS A 215 4.41 -21.54 15.43
CA HIS A 215 4.28 -22.99 15.31
C HIS A 215 2.88 -23.50 15.70
N PHE A 216 2.41 -23.16 16.90
CA PHE A 216 1.09 -23.57 17.36
C PHE A 216 -0.01 -22.97 16.49
N PHE A 217 0.08 -21.67 16.18
CA PHE A 217 -0.87 -20.98 15.31
C PHE A 217 -1.04 -21.71 13.98
N MET A 218 0.06 -22.01 13.29
CA MET A 218 0.00 -22.62 11.96
C MET A 218 -0.50 -24.06 12.01
N TRP A 219 -0.11 -24.81 13.04
CA TRP A 219 -0.57 -26.18 13.22
C TRP A 219 -2.07 -26.24 13.47
N GLU A 220 -2.56 -25.39 14.38
CA GLU A 220 -3.97 -25.36 14.78
C GLU A 220 -4.90 -24.82 13.71
N ASN A 221 -4.47 -23.79 12.97
CA ASN A 221 -5.32 -23.10 12.01
C ASN A 221 -5.19 -23.60 10.57
N PHE A 222 -4.16 -24.38 10.24
CA PHE A 222 -3.95 -24.82 8.86
C PHE A 222 -3.39 -26.25 8.73
N PHE A 223 -2.16 -26.51 9.19
CA PHE A 223 -1.43 -27.71 8.77
C PHE A 223 -2.07 -29.03 9.20
N LYS A 224 -2.70 -29.11 10.38
CA LYS A 224 -3.37 -30.35 10.83
C LYS A 224 -4.66 -30.70 10.06
N HIS A 225 -5.14 -29.79 9.21
CA HIS A 225 -6.42 -29.93 8.49
C HIS A 225 -6.25 -30.26 7.00
N ILE A 226 -5.01 -30.42 6.52
CA ILE A 226 -4.65 -30.68 5.13
C ILE A 226 -3.68 -31.87 5.02
N ASP A 227 -3.39 -32.34 3.81
CA ASP A 227 -2.49 -33.46 3.53
C ASP A 227 -1.01 -33.06 3.34
N ILE A 228 -0.59 -31.93 3.92
CA ILE A 228 0.83 -31.54 3.90
C ILE A 228 1.65 -32.49 4.76
N LEU A 229 2.83 -32.87 4.27
CA LEU A 229 3.76 -33.71 5.04
C LEU A 229 4.53 -32.83 6.04
N PRO A 230 4.66 -33.23 7.32
CA PRO A 230 5.34 -32.41 8.33
C PRO A 230 6.79 -32.02 7.97
N GLU A 231 7.52 -32.88 7.28
CA GLU A 231 8.89 -32.61 6.80
C GLU A 231 8.98 -31.51 5.73
N ASN A 232 7.85 -31.16 5.10
CA ASN A 232 7.73 -30.07 4.13
C ASN A 232 7.28 -28.75 4.78
N VAL A 233 7.10 -28.72 6.10
CA VAL A 233 6.76 -27.50 6.85
C VAL A 233 8.02 -26.91 7.46
N HIS A 234 8.30 -25.65 7.14
CA HIS A 234 9.46 -24.91 7.64
C HIS A 234 9.01 -23.63 8.36
N ILE A 235 9.28 -23.57 9.66
CA ILE A 235 9.09 -22.39 10.51
C ILE A 235 10.42 -22.17 11.23
N LEU A 236 10.82 -20.91 11.41
CA LEU A 236 12.04 -20.53 12.11
C LEU A 236 12.03 -21.05 13.55
N ASP A 237 13.14 -21.64 14.01
CA ASP A 237 13.26 -22.07 15.40
C ASP A 237 13.72 -20.93 16.32
N GLY A 238 12.75 -20.25 16.93
CA GLY A 238 13.01 -19.18 17.91
C GLY A 238 13.68 -19.63 19.21
N ASN A 239 13.88 -20.94 19.42
CA ASN A 239 14.57 -21.49 20.59
C ASN A 239 15.92 -22.14 20.23
N ALA A 240 16.43 -21.93 19.01
CA ALA A 240 17.73 -22.42 18.60
C ALA A 240 18.87 -21.82 19.44
N ASP A 241 19.89 -22.62 19.75
CA ASP A 241 21.07 -22.17 20.51
C ASP A 241 21.82 -21.02 19.81
N ASP A 242 21.90 -21.08 18.48
CA ASP A 242 22.46 -20.02 17.63
C ASP A 242 21.41 -19.52 16.64
N LEU A 243 20.76 -18.42 17.02
CA LEU A 243 19.72 -17.76 16.23
C LEU A 243 20.22 -17.26 14.87
N SER A 244 21.49 -16.87 14.76
CA SER A 244 22.08 -16.39 13.50
C SER A 244 22.34 -17.55 12.54
N ALA A 245 22.81 -18.68 13.07
CA ALA A 245 22.95 -19.91 12.31
C ALA A 245 21.58 -20.44 11.83
N GLU A 246 20.54 -20.39 12.68
CA GLU A 246 19.17 -20.77 12.28
C GLU A 246 18.65 -19.91 11.12
N CYS A 247 18.83 -18.58 11.20
CA CYS A 247 18.46 -17.67 10.13
C CYS A 247 19.19 -18.00 8.81
N SER A 248 20.49 -18.27 8.88
CA SER A 248 21.31 -18.64 7.72
C SER A 248 20.91 -19.99 7.13
N LEU A 249 20.56 -20.96 7.99
CA LEU A 249 20.06 -22.26 7.58
C LEU A 249 18.69 -22.15 6.91
N PHE A 250 17.81 -21.28 7.41
CA PHE A 250 16.50 -21.05 6.81
C PHE A 250 16.61 -20.50 5.39
N GLU A 251 17.47 -19.51 5.17
CA GLU A 251 17.79 -18.97 3.83
C GLU A 251 18.36 -20.03 2.91
N LYS A 252 19.26 -20.88 3.44
CA LYS A 252 19.82 -22.01 2.69
C LYS A 252 18.72 -23.01 2.29
N LYS A 253 17.82 -23.38 3.20
CA LYS A 253 16.69 -24.28 2.91
C LYS A 253 15.80 -23.74 1.80
N ILE A 254 15.50 -22.43 1.80
CA ILE A 254 14.74 -21.76 0.72
C ILE A 254 15.49 -21.89 -0.61
N LYS A 255 16.80 -21.62 -0.62
CA LYS A 255 17.63 -21.71 -1.83
C LYS A 255 17.74 -23.14 -2.36
N ASP A 256 17.93 -24.12 -1.48
CA ASP A 256 18.11 -25.53 -1.84
C ASP A 256 16.85 -26.13 -2.49
N VAL A 257 15.67 -25.59 -2.20
CA VAL A 257 14.41 -25.98 -2.86
C VAL A 257 14.08 -25.17 -4.12
N GLY A 258 14.97 -24.26 -4.55
CA GLY A 258 14.82 -23.47 -5.77
C GLY A 258 14.09 -22.14 -5.60
N GLY A 259 13.96 -21.64 -4.36
CA GLY A 259 13.27 -20.39 -4.05
C GLY A 259 11.75 -20.54 -3.87
N ILE A 260 11.09 -19.45 -3.50
CA ILE A 260 9.65 -19.42 -3.21
C ILE A 260 8.88 -19.12 -4.51
N GLU A 261 7.89 -19.97 -4.83
CA GLU A 261 7.04 -19.80 -6.02
C GLU A 261 5.98 -18.72 -5.77
N LEU A 262 5.35 -18.73 -4.60
CA LEU A 262 4.38 -17.73 -4.17
C LEU A 262 4.58 -17.40 -2.70
N PHE A 263 4.83 -16.14 -2.38
CA PHE A 263 4.94 -15.67 -1.01
C PHE A 263 3.69 -14.90 -0.62
N ILE A 264 2.99 -15.37 0.41
CA ILE A 264 1.80 -14.72 0.94
C ILE A 264 2.19 -13.91 2.18
N GLY A 265 1.78 -12.65 2.22
CA GLY A 265 2.03 -11.74 3.31
C GLY A 265 0.78 -10.98 3.74
N GLY A 266 0.89 -10.31 4.88
CA GLY A 266 -0.01 -9.23 5.29
C GLY A 266 0.77 -7.92 5.43
N ILE A 267 0.06 -6.84 5.72
CA ILE A 267 0.64 -5.54 6.04
C ILE A 267 0.29 -5.13 7.47
N GLY A 268 1.26 -4.66 8.25
CA GLY A 268 1.04 -4.01 9.55
C GLY A 268 0.38 -2.63 9.42
N PRO A 269 -0.23 -2.05 10.48
CA PRO A 269 -0.74 -0.67 10.45
C PRO A 269 0.34 0.40 10.16
N ASP A 270 1.60 0.07 10.43
CA ASP A 270 2.82 0.82 10.16
C ASP A 270 3.47 0.47 8.79
N GLY A 271 2.83 -0.38 7.99
CA GLY A 271 3.35 -0.82 6.69
C GLY A 271 4.40 -1.92 6.72
N HIS A 272 4.60 -2.62 7.85
CA HIS A 272 5.56 -3.73 7.89
C HIS A 272 5.09 -4.97 7.11
N ILE A 273 6.05 -5.72 6.57
CA ILE A 273 5.90 -7.12 6.12
C ILE A 273 6.66 -8.03 7.09
N ALA A 274 6.02 -9.09 7.62
CA ALA A 274 6.57 -9.87 8.73
C ALA A 274 7.00 -8.94 9.89
N PHE A 275 8.00 -9.31 10.68
CA PHE A 275 8.62 -8.35 11.62
C PHE A 275 9.61 -7.35 10.97
N ASN A 276 9.51 -7.03 9.67
CA ASN A 276 10.31 -5.96 9.05
C ASN A 276 9.71 -4.59 9.36
N GLU A 277 9.86 -4.17 10.61
CA GLU A 277 9.39 -2.90 11.16
C GLU A 277 9.99 -1.67 10.46
N PRO A 278 9.37 -0.48 10.59
CA PRO A 278 9.87 0.77 10.05
C PRO A 278 11.37 0.99 10.33
N GLY A 279 12.12 1.32 9.29
CA GLY A 279 13.57 1.48 9.33
C GLY A 279 14.35 0.22 8.93
N SER A 280 13.69 -0.93 8.76
CA SER A 280 14.33 -2.15 8.27
C SER A 280 14.87 -1.98 6.85
N SER A 281 16.07 -2.49 6.59
CA SER A 281 16.65 -2.47 5.24
C SER A 281 15.72 -3.17 4.24
N LEU A 282 15.47 -2.52 3.10
CA LEU A 282 14.62 -3.06 2.03
C LEU A 282 15.26 -4.24 1.27
N VAL A 283 16.55 -4.50 1.51
CA VAL A 283 17.29 -5.67 1.00
C VAL A 283 17.73 -6.60 2.12
N SER A 284 17.10 -6.50 3.30
CA SER A 284 17.40 -7.36 4.44
C SER A 284 17.20 -8.84 4.15
N ARG A 285 17.93 -9.70 4.86
CA ARG A 285 17.78 -11.16 4.89
C ARG A 285 17.14 -11.60 6.20
N THR A 286 16.88 -12.90 6.31
CA THR A 286 16.41 -13.53 7.54
C THR A 286 17.35 -13.21 8.71
N ARG A 287 16.80 -12.72 9.81
CA ARG A 287 17.57 -12.22 10.96
C ARG A 287 16.77 -12.23 12.25
N VAL A 288 17.48 -12.07 13.36
CA VAL A 288 16.90 -11.66 14.65
C VAL A 288 16.45 -10.20 14.55
N LYS A 289 15.26 -9.91 15.05
CA LYS A 289 14.71 -8.57 15.12
C LYS A 289 14.10 -8.31 16.49
N THR A 290 14.58 -7.27 17.15
CA THR A 290 13.94 -6.72 18.35
C THR A 290 12.64 -6.02 17.95
N LEU A 291 11.55 -6.34 18.64
CA LEU A 291 10.23 -5.78 18.38
C LEU A 291 10.14 -4.34 18.92
N ALA A 292 9.53 -3.46 18.12
CA ALA A 292 9.20 -2.09 18.49
C ALA A 292 8.09 -2.04 19.52
N GLN A 293 8.01 -0.92 20.23
CA GLN A 293 7.00 -0.67 21.27
C GLN A 293 5.58 -0.88 20.73
N ASP A 294 5.25 -0.33 19.56
CA ASP A 294 3.93 -0.46 18.93
C ASP A 294 3.56 -1.93 18.65
N THR A 295 4.54 -2.75 18.25
CA THR A 295 4.37 -4.20 18.04
C THR A 295 4.11 -4.93 19.35
N LEU A 296 4.85 -4.58 20.41
CA LEU A 296 4.63 -5.15 21.74
C LEU A 296 3.23 -4.81 22.27
N GLU A 297 2.78 -3.56 22.10
CA GLU A 297 1.45 -3.10 22.51
C GLU A 297 0.34 -3.81 21.72
N ALA A 298 0.48 -3.91 20.39
CA ALA A 298 -0.47 -4.59 19.53
C ALA A 298 -0.60 -6.09 19.84
N ASN A 299 0.51 -6.72 20.25
CA ASN A 299 0.55 -8.16 20.55
C ASN A 299 0.22 -8.50 22.00
N ALA A 300 0.30 -7.53 22.94
CA ALA A 300 -0.03 -7.75 24.34
C ALA A 300 -1.40 -8.39 24.57
N ARG A 301 -2.38 -8.10 23.70
CA ARG A 301 -3.72 -8.71 23.73
C ARG A 301 -3.72 -10.24 23.69
N PHE A 302 -2.70 -10.85 23.07
CA PHE A 302 -2.52 -12.30 22.98
C PHE A 302 -1.85 -12.87 24.24
N PHE A 303 -1.12 -12.04 24.98
CA PHE A 303 -0.39 -12.43 26.20
C PHE A 303 -1.13 -11.97 27.48
N GLY A 304 -2.46 -11.98 27.44
CA GLY A 304 -3.30 -11.60 28.59
C GLY A 304 -3.31 -10.11 28.89
N ASN A 305 -3.12 -9.26 27.87
CA ASN A 305 -2.96 -7.81 27.98
C ASN A 305 -1.77 -7.38 28.84
N ASP A 306 -0.72 -8.22 28.91
CA ASP A 306 0.50 -7.96 29.67
C ASP A 306 1.70 -7.89 28.74
N MET A 307 2.19 -6.67 28.52
CA MET A 307 3.34 -6.42 27.65
C MET A 307 4.63 -7.13 28.13
N SER A 308 4.77 -7.37 29.43
CA SER A 308 5.98 -8.00 29.98
C SER A 308 6.13 -9.47 29.56
N LYS A 309 5.02 -10.10 29.14
CA LYS A 309 4.96 -11.48 28.66
C LYS A 309 5.16 -11.61 27.14
N VAL A 310 5.13 -10.50 26.40
CA VAL A 310 5.39 -10.51 24.97
C VAL A 310 6.88 -10.73 24.74
N PRO A 311 7.28 -11.72 23.93
CA PRO A 311 8.69 -11.90 23.55
C PRO A 311 9.25 -10.60 22.93
N LYS A 312 10.46 -10.22 23.33
CA LYS A 312 11.07 -8.95 22.89
C LYS A 312 11.74 -9.04 21.53
N GLU A 313 12.00 -10.26 21.06
CA GLU A 313 12.69 -10.54 19.82
C GLU A 313 11.95 -11.62 19.03
N ALA A 314 12.10 -11.57 17.72
CA ALA A 314 11.60 -12.58 16.79
C ALA A 314 12.67 -12.90 15.75
N LEU A 315 12.63 -14.13 15.23
CA LEU A 315 13.27 -14.45 13.96
C LEU A 315 12.29 -14.08 12.85
N THR A 316 12.78 -13.44 11.80
CA THR A 316 11.94 -13.01 10.68
C THR A 316 12.70 -13.08 9.37
N VAL A 317 12.03 -13.48 8.30
CA VAL A 317 12.52 -13.32 6.94
C VAL A 317 12.74 -11.84 6.62
N GLY A 318 13.75 -11.55 5.79
CA GLY A 318 14.01 -10.17 5.38
C GLY A 318 13.09 -9.71 4.26
N VAL A 319 13.04 -8.39 4.04
CA VAL A 319 12.33 -7.82 2.87
C VAL A 319 12.92 -8.38 1.57
N GLY A 320 14.25 -8.51 1.49
CA GLY A 320 14.94 -9.12 0.36
C GLY A 320 14.59 -10.61 0.18
N THR A 321 14.42 -11.34 1.29
CA THR A 321 13.99 -12.74 1.26
C THR A 321 12.61 -12.89 0.63
N VAL A 322 11.66 -12.01 0.94
CA VAL A 322 10.33 -12.00 0.31
C VAL A 322 10.41 -11.56 -1.14
N MET A 323 11.21 -10.53 -1.44
CA MET A 323 11.43 -10.00 -2.81
C MET A 323 12.08 -11.01 -3.76
N ASP A 324 12.79 -12.02 -3.26
CA ASP A 324 13.37 -13.09 -4.09
C ASP A 324 12.33 -14.11 -4.59
N SER A 325 11.09 -14.02 -4.12
CA SER A 325 10.00 -14.91 -4.54
C SER A 325 9.63 -14.66 -6.00
N LYS A 326 9.11 -15.66 -6.71
CA LYS A 326 8.64 -15.45 -8.10
C LYS A 326 7.36 -14.63 -8.16
N GLU A 327 6.54 -14.73 -7.11
CA GLU A 327 5.29 -14.01 -6.96
C GLU A 327 5.07 -13.64 -5.49
N VAL A 328 4.56 -12.43 -5.24
CA VAL A 328 4.19 -11.96 -3.90
C VAL A 328 2.70 -11.63 -3.90
N MET A 329 1.97 -12.14 -2.90
CA MET A 329 0.56 -11.84 -2.66
C MET A 329 0.39 -11.21 -1.28
N ILE A 330 -0.11 -9.98 -1.20
CA ILE A 330 -0.34 -9.26 0.06
C ILE A 330 -1.83 -9.15 0.34
N LEU A 331 -2.27 -9.62 1.51
CA LEU A 331 -3.65 -9.54 1.99
C LEU A 331 -3.83 -8.36 2.94
N ILE A 332 -4.84 -7.52 2.70
CA ILE A 332 -5.01 -6.25 3.42
C ILE A 332 -6.50 -6.03 3.72
N THR A 333 -6.89 -6.10 4.99
CA THR A 333 -8.32 -6.01 5.37
C THR A 333 -8.55 -5.04 6.51
N GLY A 334 -9.56 -4.20 6.36
CA GLY A 334 -10.08 -3.29 7.38
C GLY A 334 -9.46 -1.90 7.37
N ALA A 335 -10.24 -0.92 7.86
CA ALA A 335 -9.91 0.50 7.85
C ALA A 335 -8.59 0.82 8.58
N HIS A 336 -8.26 0.09 9.63
CA HIS A 336 -7.00 0.25 10.38
C HIS A 336 -5.72 -0.05 9.56
N LYS A 337 -5.85 -0.53 8.31
CA LYS A 337 -4.74 -0.75 7.38
C LYS A 337 -4.73 0.21 6.19
N SER A 338 -5.72 1.10 6.08
CA SER A 338 -5.90 1.95 4.89
C SER A 338 -4.73 2.90 4.66
N PHE A 339 -4.24 3.53 5.73
CA PHE A 339 -3.10 4.43 5.66
C PHE A 339 -1.81 3.70 5.22
N ALA A 340 -1.58 2.50 5.76
CA ALA A 340 -0.45 1.67 5.36
C ALA A 340 -0.52 1.27 3.88
N LEU A 341 -1.72 0.93 3.38
CA LEU A 341 -1.92 0.64 1.95
C LEU A 341 -1.62 1.88 1.09
N TYR A 342 -2.15 3.05 1.46
CA TYR A 342 -1.83 4.32 0.79
C TYR A 342 -0.31 4.55 0.70
N LYS A 343 0.41 4.40 1.81
CA LYS A 343 1.88 4.53 1.86
C LYS A 343 2.59 3.48 1.00
N ALA A 344 2.06 2.27 0.93
CA ALA A 344 2.67 1.18 0.18
C ALA A 344 2.53 1.34 -1.34
N ILE A 345 1.46 1.95 -1.85
CA ILE A 345 1.15 1.93 -3.30
C ILE A 345 1.06 3.30 -3.97
N GLU A 346 0.80 4.38 -3.22
CA GLU A 346 0.69 5.72 -3.80
C GLU A 346 1.89 6.63 -3.49
N GLU A 347 2.61 6.37 -2.40
CA GLU A 347 3.88 7.04 -2.12
C GLU A 347 5.07 6.27 -2.72
N GLY A 348 6.25 6.87 -2.63
CA GLY A 348 7.49 6.25 -3.11
C GLY A 348 7.99 5.14 -2.19
N VAL A 349 8.90 4.33 -2.72
CA VAL A 349 9.61 3.30 -1.96
C VAL A 349 10.31 3.92 -0.74
N ASN A 350 10.00 3.41 0.45
CA ASN A 350 10.48 3.95 1.71
C ASN A 350 10.63 2.84 2.77
N HIS A 351 11.79 2.75 3.41
CA HIS A 351 12.05 1.77 4.48
C HIS A 351 11.22 1.97 5.75
N MET A 352 10.53 3.10 5.90
CA MET A 352 9.55 3.32 6.95
C MET A 352 8.22 2.59 6.68
N TRP A 353 7.98 2.18 5.44
CA TRP A 353 6.79 1.46 5.00
C TRP A 353 7.23 0.27 4.15
N THR A 354 7.74 -0.79 4.77
CA THR A 354 8.55 -1.81 4.07
C THR A 354 7.80 -2.56 2.96
N VAL A 355 6.48 -2.66 3.02
CA VAL A 355 5.65 -3.19 1.90
C VAL A 355 5.79 -2.35 0.62
N SER A 356 6.17 -1.07 0.70
CA SER A 356 6.45 -0.25 -0.49
C SER A 356 7.60 -0.80 -1.36
N ALA A 357 8.48 -1.66 -0.81
CA ALA A 357 9.50 -2.35 -1.58
C ALA A 357 8.92 -3.17 -2.75
N PHE A 358 7.70 -3.71 -2.59
CA PHE A 358 7.06 -4.51 -3.62
C PHE A 358 6.62 -3.72 -4.86
N GLN A 359 6.74 -2.38 -4.85
CA GLN A 359 6.66 -1.57 -6.07
C GLN A 359 7.77 -1.93 -7.07
N GLN A 360 8.91 -2.45 -6.59
CA GLN A 360 10.03 -2.89 -7.41
C GLN A 360 10.01 -4.38 -7.74
N HIS A 361 9.07 -5.13 -7.16
CA HIS A 361 8.96 -6.57 -7.40
C HIS A 361 8.22 -6.81 -8.73
N PRO A 362 8.72 -7.71 -9.60
CA PRO A 362 8.19 -7.88 -10.96
C PRO A 362 6.79 -8.51 -11.03
N ASN A 363 6.30 -9.08 -9.93
CA ASN A 363 5.03 -9.78 -9.89
C ASN A 363 4.37 -9.73 -8.50
N THR A 364 3.76 -8.59 -8.18
CA THR A 364 3.05 -8.37 -6.91
C THR A 364 1.55 -8.27 -7.14
N LEU A 365 0.80 -9.01 -6.32
CA LEU A 365 -0.65 -8.97 -6.22
C LEU A 365 -1.07 -8.51 -4.83
N MET A 366 -1.77 -7.39 -4.75
CA MET A 366 -2.38 -6.90 -3.51
C MET A 366 -3.88 -7.18 -3.56
N ILE A 367 -4.42 -7.75 -2.50
CA ILE A 367 -5.84 -8.08 -2.40
C ILE A 367 -6.38 -7.42 -1.13
N CYS A 368 -7.37 -6.55 -1.28
CA CYS A 368 -7.92 -5.81 -0.17
C CYS A 368 -9.44 -5.75 -0.16
N ASP A 369 -10.01 -5.43 1.00
CA ASP A 369 -11.42 -5.05 1.11
C ASP A 369 -11.62 -3.55 0.86
N GLU A 370 -12.88 -3.10 0.71
CA GLU A 370 -13.20 -1.69 0.50
C GLU A 370 -12.67 -0.81 1.64
N ASP A 371 -12.80 -1.25 2.89
CA ASP A 371 -12.36 -0.49 4.07
C ASP A 371 -10.85 -0.22 4.06
N ALA A 372 -10.03 -1.13 3.54
CA ALA A 372 -8.60 -0.89 3.38
C ALA A 372 -8.29 0.19 2.32
N THR A 373 -9.24 0.61 1.49
CA THR A 373 -9.00 1.62 0.44
C THR A 373 -9.34 3.05 0.82
N LEU A 374 -9.78 3.31 2.06
CA LEU A 374 -10.30 4.62 2.49
C LEU A 374 -9.34 5.80 2.30
N GLU A 375 -8.02 5.56 2.40
CA GLU A 375 -6.98 6.60 2.22
C GLU A 375 -6.46 6.69 0.78
N LEU A 376 -6.92 5.81 -0.12
CA LEU A 376 -6.50 5.83 -1.53
C LEU A 376 -7.22 6.93 -2.31
N LYS A 377 -6.54 7.47 -3.33
CA LYS A 377 -7.19 8.38 -4.26
C LYS A 377 -8.29 7.66 -5.01
N VAL A 378 -9.42 8.33 -5.19
CA VAL A 378 -10.55 7.85 -6.01
C VAL A 378 -10.10 7.41 -7.41
N LYS A 379 -9.12 8.09 -8.01
CA LYS A 379 -8.56 7.71 -9.32
C LYS A 379 -7.90 6.33 -9.29
N THR A 380 -7.12 6.04 -8.25
CA THR A 380 -6.44 4.75 -8.04
C THR A 380 -7.48 3.63 -7.89
N VAL A 381 -8.47 3.83 -7.02
CA VAL A 381 -9.55 2.86 -6.79
C VAL A 381 -10.34 2.62 -8.09
N LYS A 382 -10.75 3.68 -8.80
CA LYS A 382 -11.48 3.55 -10.08
C LYS A 382 -10.67 2.80 -11.14
N TYR A 383 -9.37 3.06 -11.24
CA TYR A 383 -8.50 2.37 -12.18
C TYR A 383 -8.49 0.86 -11.91
N PHE A 384 -8.19 0.44 -10.69
CA PHE A 384 -8.11 -0.99 -10.37
C PHE A 384 -9.47 -1.69 -10.35
N LYS A 385 -10.55 -1.01 -9.93
CA LYS A 385 -11.92 -1.52 -10.10
C LYS A 385 -12.27 -1.77 -11.56
N SER A 386 -11.84 -0.90 -12.48
CA SER A 386 -12.07 -1.10 -13.92
C SER A 386 -11.34 -2.34 -14.47
N LEU A 387 -10.28 -2.78 -13.80
CA LEU A 387 -9.52 -3.99 -14.16
C LEU A 387 -10.08 -5.28 -13.54
N MET A 388 -11.13 -5.23 -12.73
CA MET A 388 -11.67 -6.41 -12.05
C MET A 388 -12.10 -7.52 -13.02
N GLY A 389 -12.61 -7.18 -14.22
CA GLY A 389 -12.90 -8.19 -15.25
C GLY A 389 -11.65 -8.95 -15.71
N VAL A 390 -10.47 -8.31 -15.70
CA VAL A 390 -9.19 -8.96 -15.97
C VAL A 390 -8.74 -9.79 -14.77
N HIS A 391 -8.81 -9.22 -13.55
CA HIS A 391 -8.36 -9.89 -12.34
C HIS A 391 -9.20 -11.11 -11.98
N SER A 392 -10.52 -11.10 -12.25
CA SER A 392 -11.38 -12.28 -12.04
C SER A 392 -10.95 -13.48 -12.86
N ARG A 393 -10.24 -13.29 -13.99
CA ARG A 393 -9.67 -14.40 -14.77
C ARG A 393 -8.51 -15.10 -14.07
N LEU A 394 -7.85 -14.44 -13.12
CA LEU A 394 -6.79 -15.02 -12.29
C LEU A 394 -7.29 -16.17 -11.41
N ILE A 395 -8.60 -16.20 -11.16
CA ILE A 395 -9.28 -17.27 -10.40
C ILE A 395 -10.37 -17.97 -11.23
N ALA A 396 -10.45 -17.69 -12.54
CA ALA A 396 -11.35 -18.39 -13.44
C ALA A 396 -10.85 -19.83 -13.69
N ASP A 397 -11.74 -20.69 -14.16
CA ASP A 397 -11.54 -22.13 -14.40
C ASP A 397 -11.54 -23.05 -13.15
N ILE A 398 -12.09 -22.54 -12.03
CA ILE A 398 -12.16 -23.27 -10.74
C ILE A 398 -13.52 -23.99 -10.51
N CYS A 399 -14.47 -23.89 -11.44
CA CYS A 399 -15.82 -24.48 -11.31
C CYS A 399 -15.80 -26.00 -11.15
#